data_AF-A0A672ILK8-F1
#
_entry.id   AF-A0A672ILK8-F1
#
_cell.length_a   1.000
_cell.length_b   1.000
_cell.length_c   1.000
_cell.angle_alpha   90.00
_cell.angle_beta   90.00
_cell.angle_gamma   90.00
#
_symmetry.space_group_name_H-M   'P 1'
#
loop_
_entity.id
_entity.type
_entity.pdbx_description
1 polymer ?
#
loop_
_entity_poly.entity_id
_entity_poly.type
_entity_poly.pdbx_seq_one_letter_code
_entity_poly.pdbx_strand_id
1 'polypeptide(L)'
;MSVICVLIWTLLCCCFTGKSRGQVTVTQSAAVNSSAVGGTVTIPCNTSQDVGVSFLSVNGVLTLSWYQQKDGQPPKLLIYLVNRRASGIPGRFTGSGPDTRFTLTISGVQAEDAAVYYCLSYHKLNSLLHTDTLH
;
A
#
# COMPACT_ATOMS: atom_id res chain seq x y z
N MET A 1 39.30 26.72 -23.09
CA MET A 1 38.01 26.28 -22.51
C MET A 1 37.46 27.47 -21.73
N SER A 2 36.43 28.14 -22.26
CA SER A 2 35.97 29.42 -21.69
C SER A 2 35.19 29.21 -20.40
N VAL A 3 35.32 30.12 -19.44
CA VAL A 3 34.62 30.11 -18.12
C VAL A 3 33.11 29.93 -18.30
N ILE A 4 32.56 30.44 -19.41
CA ILE A 4 31.16 30.30 -19.82
C ILE A 4 30.75 28.82 -20.02
N CYS A 5 31.61 27.97 -20.59
CA CYS A 5 31.32 26.54 -20.77
C CYS A 5 31.27 25.77 -19.43
N VAL A 6 32.07 26.19 -18.46
CA VAL A 6 32.10 25.57 -17.11
C VAL A 6 30.83 25.91 -16.34
N LEU A 7 30.33 27.15 -16.46
CA LEU A 7 29.10 27.61 -15.82
C LEU A 7 27.84 26.95 -16.42
N ILE A 8 27.81 26.74 -17.74
CA ILE A 8 26.69 26.04 -18.40
C ILE A 8 26.63 24.57 -17.97
N TRP A 9 27.77 23.88 -17.88
CA TRP A 9 27.83 22.48 -17.43
C TRP A 9 27.47 22.31 -15.95
N THR A 10 27.86 23.26 -15.08
CA THR A 10 27.50 23.23 -13.65
C THR A 10 26.02 23.52 -13.41
N LEU A 11 25.43 24.49 -14.14
CA LEU A 11 23.99 24.77 -14.09
C LEU A 11 23.15 23.60 -14.61
N LEU A 12 23.56 22.95 -15.72
CA LEU A 12 22.86 21.77 -16.23
C LEU A 12 22.89 20.62 -15.21
N CYS A 13 24.03 20.41 -14.53
CA CYS A 13 24.18 19.34 -13.53
C CYS A 13 23.29 19.56 -12.28
N CYS A 14 23.04 20.82 -11.89
CA CYS A 14 22.13 21.13 -10.77
C CYS A 14 20.66 20.82 -11.09
N CYS A 15 20.22 20.88 -12.35
CA CYS A 15 18.84 20.56 -12.72
C CYS A 15 18.54 19.05 -12.75
N PHE A 16 19.54 18.19 -12.96
CA PHE A 16 19.36 16.73 -13.02
C PHE A 16 19.56 16.01 -11.68
N THR A 17 19.97 16.71 -10.62
CA THR A 17 20.08 16.12 -9.26
C THR A 17 18.79 16.23 -8.44
N GLY A 18 17.68 16.60 -9.08
CA GLY A 18 16.33 16.44 -8.56
C GLY A 18 16.00 14.96 -8.35
N LYS A 19 16.57 14.34 -7.32
CA LYS A 19 16.07 13.08 -6.78
C LYS A 19 14.63 13.33 -6.32
N SER A 20 13.66 12.91 -7.13
CA SER A 20 12.28 12.74 -6.69
C SER A 20 12.30 11.81 -5.48
N ARG A 21 12.24 12.39 -4.28
CA ARG A 21 12.12 11.64 -3.03
C ARG A 21 10.65 11.53 -2.71
N GLY A 22 10.09 10.33 -2.88
CA GLY A 22 8.90 9.94 -2.12
C GLY A 22 7.67 9.51 -2.91
N GLN A 23 7.77 8.61 -3.90
CA GLN A 23 6.60 7.83 -4.30
C GLN A 23 6.52 6.60 -3.41
N VAL A 24 5.50 6.53 -2.54
CA VAL A 24 5.17 5.30 -1.83
C VAL A 24 4.36 4.43 -2.78
N THR A 25 4.86 3.24 -3.06
CA THR A 25 4.17 2.26 -3.90
C THR A 25 3.72 1.09 -3.04
N VAL A 26 2.47 0.68 -3.26
CA VAL A 26 1.91 -0.55 -2.70
C VAL A 26 2.10 -1.63 -3.74
N THR A 27 2.91 -2.64 -3.41
CA THR A 27 3.13 -3.79 -4.28
C THR A 27 2.37 -4.96 -3.69
N GLN A 28 1.35 -5.41 -4.41
CA GLN A 28 0.75 -6.71 -4.21
C GLN A 28 1.35 -7.63 -5.27
N SER A 29 2.05 -8.69 -4.84
CA SER A 29 2.37 -9.77 -5.77
C SER A 29 1.06 -10.31 -6.29
N ALA A 30 0.92 -10.46 -7.62
CA ALA A 30 -0.24 -11.07 -8.26
C ALA A 30 -0.29 -12.55 -7.90
N ALA A 31 -0.65 -12.82 -6.66
CA ALA A 31 -0.82 -14.15 -6.14
C ALA A 31 -2.23 -14.53 -6.55
N VAL A 32 -2.36 -15.10 -7.74
CA VAL A 32 -3.51 -15.95 -8.10
C VAL A 32 -3.46 -17.14 -7.15
N ASN A 33 -3.85 -16.90 -5.91
CA ASN A 33 -3.86 -17.92 -4.88
C ASN A 33 -5.15 -18.71 -5.06
N SER A 34 -5.16 -19.61 -6.03
CA SER A 34 -6.18 -20.64 -6.12
C SER A 34 -6.02 -21.56 -4.91
N SER A 35 -6.75 -21.28 -3.83
CA SER A 35 -6.89 -22.20 -2.71
C SER A 35 -8.09 -23.09 -2.96
N ALA A 36 -7.96 -24.38 -2.67
CA ALA A 36 -9.10 -25.28 -2.69
C ALA A 36 -10.13 -24.84 -1.66
N VAL A 37 -11.42 -25.09 -1.92
CA VAL A 37 -12.49 -24.86 -0.93
C VAL A 37 -12.14 -25.61 0.36
N GLY A 38 -12.26 -24.94 1.51
CA GLY A 38 -11.85 -25.44 2.82
C GLY A 38 -10.37 -25.21 3.15
N GLY A 39 -9.55 -24.80 2.18
CA GLY A 39 -8.14 -24.48 2.37
C GLY A 39 -7.92 -23.15 3.10
N THR A 40 -6.65 -22.80 3.31
CA THR A 40 -6.25 -21.48 3.82
C THR A 40 -5.51 -20.73 2.71
N VAL A 41 -5.79 -19.44 2.57
CA VAL A 41 -5.05 -18.55 1.67
C VAL A 41 -4.46 -17.39 2.44
N THR A 42 -3.24 -17.01 2.07
CA THR A 42 -2.53 -15.85 2.63
C THR A 42 -2.19 -14.89 1.49
N ILE A 43 -2.72 -13.68 1.55
CA ILE A 43 -2.54 -12.64 0.53
C ILE A 43 -1.55 -11.61 1.07
N PRO A 44 -0.34 -11.49 0.50
CA PRO A 44 0.66 -10.54 0.97
C PRO A 44 0.43 -9.13 0.38
N CYS A 45 0.78 -8.10 1.14
CA CYS A 45 0.83 -6.72 0.72
C CYS A 45 2.10 -6.07 1.26
N ASN A 46 2.92 -5.55 0.35
CA ASN A 46 4.22 -4.98 0.69
C ASN A 46 4.25 -3.50 0.31
N THR A 47 4.76 -2.63 1.19
CA THR A 47 4.96 -1.21 0.89
C THR A 47 6.45 -0.93 0.60
N SER A 48 6.74 -0.13 -0.42
CA SER A 48 8.12 0.07 -0.92
C SER A 48 9.02 0.94 -0.04
N GLN A 49 8.44 1.64 0.92
CA GLN A 49 9.17 2.46 1.88
C GLN A 49 8.86 1.97 3.30
N ASP A 50 9.86 2.06 4.17
CA ASP A 50 9.67 2.11 5.62
C ASP A 50 9.08 3.49 5.93
N VAL A 51 7.76 3.61 5.79
CA VAL A 51 7.11 4.93 5.87
C VAL A 51 6.96 5.30 7.33
N GLY A 52 7.94 6.03 7.83
CA GLY A 52 7.99 6.53 9.18
C GLY A 52 6.70 7.25 9.60
N VAL A 53 6.08 6.68 10.64
CA VAL A 53 5.55 7.35 11.83
C VAL A 53 4.94 8.76 11.62
N SER A 54 3.61 8.87 11.44
CA SER A 54 2.92 10.17 11.66
C SER A 54 1.40 10.07 11.91
N PHE A 55 1.00 10.61 13.08
CA PHE A 55 -0.29 11.07 13.65
C PHE A 55 -1.63 10.37 13.42
N LEU A 56 -1.87 9.62 12.33
CA LEU A 56 -2.96 8.59 12.29
C LEU A 56 -2.44 7.20 12.59
N SER A 57 -1.12 7.12 12.69
CA SER A 57 -0.39 6.05 13.27
C SER A 57 -0.60 6.03 14.79
N VAL A 58 -1.23 4.97 15.31
CA VAL A 58 -1.18 4.71 16.74
C VAL A 58 0.28 4.30 17.03
N ASN A 59 1.06 5.19 17.63
CA ASN A 59 2.44 4.94 18.08
C ASN A 59 3.51 4.66 16.99
N GLY A 60 3.30 5.03 15.73
CA GLY A 60 4.32 4.86 14.68
C GLY A 60 4.06 3.78 13.63
N VAL A 61 3.05 2.94 13.86
CA VAL A 61 2.61 1.89 12.95
C VAL A 61 1.73 2.43 11.81
N LEU A 62 2.01 2.00 10.58
CA LEU A 62 1.19 2.25 9.39
C LEU A 62 -0.18 1.59 9.52
N THR A 63 -1.26 2.33 9.23
CA THR A 63 -2.61 1.76 9.25
C THR A 63 -2.95 1.20 7.88
N LEU A 64 -2.86 -0.12 7.74
CA LEU A 64 -3.29 -0.83 6.54
C LEU A 64 -4.73 -1.35 6.69
N SER A 65 -5.48 -1.28 5.60
CA SER A 65 -6.83 -1.84 5.49
C SER A 65 -6.93 -2.77 4.29
N TRP A 66 -7.79 -3.77 4.40
CA TRP A 66 -8.07 -4.78 3.38
C TRP A 66 -9.51 -4.64 2.88
N TYR A 67 -9.66 -4.71 1.56
CA TYR A 67 -10.94 -4.63 0.87
C TYR A 67 -11.13 -5.85 -0.03
N GLN A 68 -12.39 -6.26 -0.18
CA GLN A 68 -12.82 -7.29 -1.11
C GLN A 68 -13.72 -6.65 -2.16
N GLN A 69 -13.43 -6.88 -3.43
CA GLN A 69 -14.28 -6.47 -4.55
C GLN A 69 -14.74 -7.70 -5.32
N LYS A 70 -16.05 -7.92 -5.31
CA LYS A 70 -16.71 -8.92 -6.17
C LYS A 70 -17.07 -8.28 -7.51
N ASP A 71 -17.21 -9.09 -8.54
CA ASP A 71 -17.58 -8.62 -9.87
C ASP A 71 -18.88 -7.82 -9.83
N GLY A 72 -18.86 -6.61 -10.39
CA GLY A 72 -20.00 -5.70 -10.43
C GLY A 72 -20.38 -5.07 -9.08
N GLN A 73 -19.62 -5.30 -8.01
CA GLN A 73 -19.88 -4.75 -6.68
C GLN A 73 -18.82 -3.72 -6.27
N PRO A 74 -19.18 -2.73 -5.42
CA PRO A 74 -18.20 -1.81 -4.85
C PRO A 74 -17.26 -2.55 -3.87
N PRO A 75 -16.03 -2.06 -3.68
CA PRO A 75 -15.13 -2.60 -2.67
C PRO A 75 -15.74 -2.56 -1.27
N LYS A 76 -15.71 -3.70 -0.57
CA LYS A 76 -16.17 -3.87 0.81
C LYS A 76 -14.99 -3.97 1.77
N LEU A 77 -15.02 -3.20 2.85
CA LEU A 77 -14.00 -3.26 3.90
C LEU A 77 -14.06 -4.61 4.64
N LEU A 78 -12.91 -5.28 4.75
CA LEU A 78 -12.75 -6.52 5.52
C LEU A 78 -12.04 -6.28 6.85
N ILE A 79 -10.83 -5.73 6.79
CA ILE A 79 -9.94 -5.49 7.92
C ILE A 79 -9.48 -4.04 7.87
N TYR A 80 -9.41 -3.36 9.00
CA TYR A 80 -8.86 -2.02 9.16
C TYR A 80 -7.90 -2.01 10.34
N LEU A 81 -7.05 -0.98 10.43
CA LEU A 81 -6.01 -0.87 11.48
C LEU A 81 -5.21 -2.18 11.64
N VAL A 82 -4.77 -2.75 10.51
CA VAL A 82 -3.97 -3.98 10.40
C VAL A 82 -4.69 -5.28 10.76
N ASN A 83 -5.39 -5.34 11.89
CA ASN A 83 -5.97 -6.57 12.42
C ASN A 83 -7.42 -6.46 12.89
N ARG A 84 -8.03 -5.26 12.84
CA ARG A 84 -9.41 -5.08 13.29
C ARG A 84 -10.37 -5.46 12.19
N ARG A 85 -11.21 -6.45 12.47
CA ARG A 85 -12.23 -6.92 11.53
C ARG A 85 -13.43 -5.97 11.52
N ALA A 86 -13.92 -5.63 10.32
CA ALA A 86 -15.14 -4.85 10.17
C ALA A 86 -16.37 -5.66 10.63
N SER A 87 -17.45 -4.95 11.02
CA SER A 87 -18.69 -5.60 11.45
C SER A 87 -19.30 -6.45 10.34
N GLY A 88 -19.82 -7.63 10.68
CA GLY A 88 -20.44 -8.55 9.73
C GLY A 88 -19.47 -9.30 8.81
N ILE A 89 -18.16 -9.21 9.06
CA ILE A 89 -17.15 -10.00 8.34
C ILE A 89 -16.89 -11.33 9.09
N PRO A 90 -16.85 -12.48 8.38
CA PRO A 90 -16.65 -13.78 9.02
C PRO A 90 -15.35 -13.93 9.81
N GLY A 91 -15.40 -14.79 10.83
CA GLY A 91 -14.29 -15.16 11.72
C GLY A 91 -12.99 -15.59 11.02
N ARG A 92 -13.15 -16.17 9.82
CA ARG A 92 -12.06 -16.70 9.00
C ARG A 92 -11.12 -15.65 8.41
N PHE A 93 -11.54 -14.39 8.30
CA PHE A 93 -10.70 -13.32 7.78
C PHE A 93 -9.84 -12.72 8.90
N THR A 94 -8.53 -12.76 8.77
CA THR A 94 -7.59 -12.18 9.74
C THR A 94 -6.53 -11.36 9.04
N GLY A 95 -6.20 -10.19 9.59
CA GLY A 95 -5.09 -9.37 9.13
C GLY A 95 -3.93 -9.42 10.11
N SER A 96 -2.72 -9.42 9.59
CA SER A 96 -1.48 -9.40 10.37
C SER A 96 -0.38 -8.69 9.59
N GLY A 97 0.69 -8.29 10.27
CA GLY A 97 1.88 -7.77 9.60
C GLY A 97 2.64 -6.72 10.41
N PRO A 98 3.98 -6.81 10.46
CA PRO A 98 4.81 -5.73 10.95
C PRO A 98 4.98 -4.65 9.86
N ASP A 99 4.90 -3.38 10.25
CA ASP A 99 5.36 -2.17 9.56
C ASP A 99 5.13 -2.09 8.04
N THR A 100 5.89 -2.83 7.23
CA THR A 100 5.89 -2.77 5.76
C THR A 100 5.42 -4.05 5.06
N ARG A 101 5.22 -5.14 5.82
CA ARG A 101 4.82 -6.48 5.35
C ARG A 101 3.50 -6.88 5.98
N PHE A 102 2.42 -6.74 5.24
CA PHE A 102 1.08 -7.10 5.69
C PHE A 102 0.56 -8.34 4.99
N THR A 103 -0.31 -9.08 5.69
CA THR A 103 -0.95 -10.28 5.18
C THR A 103 -2.43 -10.31 5.56
N LEU A 104 -3.27 -10.70 4.60
CA LEU A 104 -4.64 -11.12 4.86
C LEU A 104 -4.69 -12.64 4.76
N THR A 105 -5.14 -13.28 5.83
CA THR A 105 -5.36 -14.73 5.88
C THR A 105 -6.86 -15.00 5.86
N ILE A 106 -7.26 -15.96 5.01
CA ILE A 106 -8.63 -16.47 4.94
C ILE A 106 -8.54 -17.97 5.19
N SER A 107 -9.04 -18.42 6.34
CA SER A 107 -9.08 -19.85 6.69
C SER A 107 -10.41 -20.49 6.28
N GLY A 108 -10.40 -21.72 5.80
CA GLY A 108 -11.62 -22.37 5.34
C GLY A 108 -12.28 -21.61 4.18
N VAL A 109 -11.50 -21.35 3.13
CA VAL A 109 -11.94 -20.61 1.93
C VAL A 109 -13.24 -21.19 1.39
N GLN A 110 -14.20 -20.32 1.11
CA GLN A 110 -15.51 -20.69 0.58
C GLN A 110 -15.67 -20.18 -0.86
N ALA A 111 -16.64 -20.71 -1.60
CA ALA A 111 -16.86 -20.33 -3.01
C ALA A 111 -17.20 -18.83 -3.15
N GLU A 112 -17.91 -18.27 -2.17
CA GLU A 112 -18.25 -16.86 -2.09
C GLU A 112 -17.07 -15.94 -1.77
N ASP A 113 -15.90 -16.48 -1.43
CA ASP A 113 -14.68 -15.69 -1.18
C ASP A 113 -13.93 -15.39 -2.49
N ALA A 114 -14.41 -15.88 -3.64
CA ALA A 114 -13.90 -15.51 -4.97
C ALA A 114 -14.14 -14.01 -5.24
N ALA A 115 -13.06 -13.25 -5.26
CA ALA A 115 -13.05 -11.79 -5.39
C ALA A 115 -11.64 -11.28 -5.68
N VAL A 116 -11.54 -10.01 -6.07
CA VAL A 116 -10.28 -9.27 -6.05
C VAL A 116 -10.10 -8.65 -4.67
N TYR A 117 -8.90 -8.79 -4.11
CA TYR A 117 -8.56 -8.23 -2.80
C TYR A 117 -7.60 -7.07 -2.97
N TYR A 118 -7.84 -5.98 -2.25
CA TYR A 118 -6.99 -4.79 -2.27
C TYR A 118 -6.51 -4.48 -0.86
N CYS A 119 -5.22 -4.24 -0.71
CA CYS A 119 -4.70 -3.54 0.46
C CYS A 119 -4.58 -2.04 0.17
N LEU A 120 -4.96 -1.24 1.17
CA LEU A 120 -4.85 0.22 1.15
C LEU A 120 -4.07 0.64 2.38
N SER A 121 -2.97 1.34 2.18
CA SER A 121 -2.19 1.96 3.25
C SER A 121 -2.39 3.48 3.23
N TYR A 122 -2.63 4.05 4.41
CA TYR A 122 -2.63 5.50 4.57
C TYR A 122 -1.22 6.00 4.86
N HIS A 123 -0.71 6.89 4.01
CA HIS A 123 0.59 7.53 4.18
C HIS A 123 0.39 9.04 4.31
N LYS A 124 0.80 9.62 5.44
CA LYS A 124 0.96 11.07 5.53
C LYS A 124 2.37 11.40 5.09
N LEU A 125 2.54 11.89 3.87
CA LEU A 125 3.82 12.43 3.42
C LEU A 125 4.11 13.68 4.26
N ASN A 126 5.07 13.59 5.18
CA ASN A 126 5.60 14.77 5.85
C ASN A 126 6.43 15.56 4.83
N SER A 127 5.80 16.45 4.07
CA SER A 127 6.33 17.77 3.67
C SER A 127 5.39 18.47 2.68
N LEU A 128 5.04 19.71 3.04
CA LEU A 128 4.65 20.87 2.22
C LEU A 128 3.92 20.63 0.88
N LEU A 129 2.71 21.20 0.80
CA LEU A 129 1.90 21.42 -0.41
C LEU A 129 2.74 21.48 -1.70
N HIS A 130 2.53 20.51 -2.59
CA HIS A 130 2.78 20.69 -4.02
C HIS A 130 1.43 20.56 -4.74
N THR A 131 0.87 21.70 -5.14
CA THR A 131 -0.22 21.77 -6.11
C THR A 131 0.39 21.72 -7.50
N ASP A 132 0.27 20.58 -8.18
CA ASP A 132 0.50 20.53 -9.62
C ASP A 132 -0.75 21.08 -10.31
N THR A 133 -0.61 22.27 -10.88
CA THR A 133 -1.57 22.82 -11.84
C THR A 133 -1.14 22.27 -13.20
N LEU A 134 -1.97 21.43 -13.82
CA LEU A 134 -1.74 20.99 -15.20
C LEU A 134 -1.87 22.20 -16.13
N HIS A 135 -0.80 22.50 -16.89
CA HIS A 135 -0.82 23.35 -18.08
C HIS A 135 -0.50 22.49 -19.31
#